data_AF-A0A7S3MQ43-F1
#
_entry.id   AF-A0A7S3MQ43-F1
#
_cell.length_a   1.000
_cell.length_b   1.000
_cell.length_c   1.000
_cell.angle_alpha   90.00
_cell.angle_beta   90.00
_cell.angle_gamma   90.00
#
_symmetry.space_group_name_H-M   'P 1'
#
loop_
_entity.id
_entity.type
_entity.pdbx_description
1 polymer ?
#
loop_
_entity_poly.entity_id
_entity_poly.type
_entity_poly.pdbx_seq_one_letter_code
_entity_poly.pdbx_strand_id
1 'polypeptide(L)'
;MWTIISNISTLRKQSTVVLTTHSMEEAEALCTKMGIMVDGQFKCFGSSQHIKDKYGLGFEIEVKVRPLSDTEIEQLKAKAGVTSEAVSKAGLAALMRKLGYEDMKHEIIEGGLGSDLHRVLTKTGKLYVDELMRWAHIERNGGQ
;
A
#
# COMPACT_ATOMS: atom_id res chain seq x y z
N MET A 1 -2.49 29.13 -10.08
CA MET A 1 -1.25 29.59 -9.38
C MET A 1 -0.01 29.27 -10.20
N TRP A 2 0.21 27.98 -10.53
CA TRP A 2 1.29 27.48 -11.41
C TRP A 2 1.52 28.26 -12.72
N THR A 3 0.46 28.57 -13.47
CA THR A 3 0.54 29.32 -14.73
C THR A 3 1.10 30.73 -14.55
N ILE A 4 0.78 31.41 -13.44
CA ILE A 4 1.25 32.78 -13.18
C ILE A 4 2.75 32.77 -12.86
N ILE A 5 3.20 31.85 -12.02
CA ILE A 5 4.61 31.73 -11.63
C ILE A 5 5.47 31.30 -12.82
N SER A 6 4.99 30.33 -13.61
CA SER A 6 5.64 29.90 -14.84
C SER A 6 5.75 31.04 -15.84
N ASN A 7 4.67 31.79 -16.07
CA ASN A 7 4.69 32.95 -16.97
C ASN A 7 5.67 34.03 -16.49
N ILE A 8 5.76 34.30 -15.18
CA ILE A 8 6.67 35.33 -14.65
C ILE A 8 8.14 34.87 -14.74
N SER A 9 8.43 33.61 -14.42
CA SER A 9 9.82 33.10 -14.44
C SER A 9 10.33 32.86 -15.87
N THR A 10 9.47 32.45 -16.81
CA THR A 10 9.86 32.10 -18.18
C THR A 10 9.81 33.27 -19.16
N LEU A 11 8.79 34.13 -19.11
CA LEU A 11 8.60 35.21 -20.09
C LEU A 11 9.39 36.47 -19.74
N ARG A 12 9.58 36.77 -18.44
CA ARG A 12 10.22 38.04 -18.03
C ARG A 12 11.67 37.92 -17.62
N LYS A 13 12.19 36.72 -17.29
CA LYS A 13 13.61 36.37 -16.93
C LYS A 13 14.43 37.36 -16.07
N GLN A 14 13.82 38.44 -15.56
CA GLN A 14 14.42 39.52 -14.79
C GLN A 14 13.81 39.62 -13.38
N SER A 15 12.98 38.66 -12.99
CA SER A 15 12.29 38.64 -11.70
C SER A 15 12.66 37.40 -10.90
N THR A 16 12.96 37.57 -9.61
CA THR A 16 13.16 36.47 -8.66
C THR A 16 11.85 36.27 -7.89
N VAL A 17 11.36 35.03 -7.85
CA VAL A 17 10.14 34.66 -7.10
C VAL A 17 10.57 33.81 -5.92
N VAL A 18 10.17 34.23 -4.71
CA VAL A 18 10.33 33.45 -3.48
C VAL A 18 8.95 33.00 -3.05
N LEU A 19 8.82 31.70 -2.78
CA LEU A 19 7.59 31.09 -2.30
C LEU A 19 7.91 30.17 -1.13
N THR A 20 6.94 30.00 -0.24
CA THR A 20 6.96 29.03 0.86
C THR A 20 5.79 28.08 0.66
N THR A 21 6.06 26.77 0.61
CA THR A 21 5.04 25.74 0.51
C THR A 21 5.36 24.60 1.48
N HIS A 22 4.34 23.84 1.86
CA HIS A 22 4.47 22.61 2.62
C HIS A 22 4.46 21.37 1.72
N SER A 23 4.15 21.52 0.43
CA SER A 23 4.16 20.43 -0.56
C SER A 23 5.54 20.33 -1.21
N MET A 24 6.13 19.14 -1.15
CA MET A 24 7.40 18.85 -1.82
C MET A 24 7.22 18.86 -3.34
N GLU A 25 6.07 18.41 -3.83
CA GLU A 25 5.72 18.39 -5.26
C GLU A 25 5.67 19.81 -5.84
N GLU A 26 5.06 20.75 -5.12
CA GLU A 26 5.03 22.17 -5.51
C GLU A 26 6.43 22.79 -5.54
N ALA A 27 7.23 22.54 -4.51
CA ALA A 27 8.60 23.06 -4.40
C ALA A 27 9.49 22.51 -5.51
N GLU A 28 9.37 21.21 -5.82
CA GLU A 28 10.17 20.57 -6.86
C GLU A 28 9.84 21.08 -8.26
N ALA A 29 8.57 21.31 -8.58
CA ALA A 29 8.19 21.64 -9.95
C ALA A 29 8.22 23.16 -10.26
N LEU A 30 8.19 24.05 -9.25
CA LEU A 30 8.23 25.51 -9.46
C LEU A 30 9.58 26.16 -9.17
N CYS A 31 10.42 25.58 -8.31
CA CYS A 31 11.64 26.24 -7.83
C CYS A 31 12.90 25.75 -8.56
N THR A 32 13.78 26.69 -8.92
CA THR A 32 15.13 26.36 -9.43
C THR A 32 16.09 25.97 -8.30
N LYS A 33 15.88 26.54 -7.10
CA LYS A 33 16.50 26.15 -5.84
C LYS A 33 15.45 26.14 -4.76
N MET A 34 15.54 25.17 -3.87
CA MET A 34 14.68 25.00 -2.71
C MET A 34 15.53 24.98 -1.45
N GLY A 35 14.95 25.37 -0.32
CA GLY A 35 15.55 25.21 0.98
C GLY A 35 14.52 24.68 1.97
N ILE A 36 14.95 23.79 2.87
CA ILE A 36 14.08 23.18 3.88
C ILE A 36 14.38 23.85 5.22
N MET A 37 13.33 24.35 5.86
CA MET A 37 13.38 24.94 7.19
C MET A 37 12.59 24.06 8.17
N VAL A 38 13.16 23.77 9.34
CA VAL A 38 12.54 22.97 10.40
C VAL A 38 12.79 23.68 11.73
N ASP A 39 11.74 23.93 12.50
CA ASP A 39 11.80 24.62 13.81
C ASP A 39 12.57 25.96 13.77
N GLY A 40 12.31 26.77 12.74
CA GLY A 40 12.96 28.05 12.53
C GLY A 40 14.44 27.97 12.10
N GLN A 41 14.97 26.77 11.88
CA GLN A 41 16.34 26.55 11.43
C GLN A 41 16.40 26.10 9.97
N PHE A 42 17.30 26.69 9.21
CA PHE A 42 17.54 26.33 7.81
C PHE A 42 18.41 25.07 7.73
N LYS A 43 17.84 23.95 7.26
CA LYS A 43 18.49 22.62 7.29
C LYS A 43 19.22 22.28 5.99
N CYS A 44 18.66 22.62 4.83
CA CYS A 44 19.30 22.37 3.54
C CYS A 44 18.90 23.42 2.50
N PHE A 45 19.72 23.55 1.46
CA PHE A 45 19.47 24.43 0.31
C PHE A 45 20.22 23.94 -0.92
N GLY A 46 19.56 23.99 -2.07
CA GLY A 46 20.14 23.55 -3.34
C GLY A 46 19.08 23.34 -4.40
N SER A 47 19.49 22.79 -5.55
CA SER A 47 18.53 22.22 -6.51
C SER A 47 17.86 20.98 -5.90
N SER A 48 16.71 20.56 -6.45
CA SER A 48 16.07 19.29 -6.08
C SER A 48 17.07 18.12 -6.11
N GLN A 49 17.86 18.02 -7.18
CA GLN A 49 18.89 16.99 -7.32
C GLN A 49 19.95 17.04 -6.21
N HIS A 50 20.48 18.23 -5.88
CA HIS A 50 21.49 18.35 -4.83
C HIS A 50 20.97 17.87 -3.47
N ILE A 51 19.71 18.17 -3.16
CA ILE A 51 19.08 17.74 -1.91
C ILE A 51 18.80 16.23 -1.94
N LYS A 52 18.32 15.69 -3.06
CA LYS A 52 18.14 14.23 -3.24
C LYS A 52 19.46 13.47 -3.11
N ASP A 53 20.54 13.96 -3.71
CA ASP A 53 21.85 13.31 -3.62
C ASP A 53 22.42 13.35 -2.19
N LYS A 54 22.22 14.48 -1.49
CA LYS A 54 22.78 14.69 -0.15
C LYS A 54 21.96 14.09 0.98
N TYR A 55 20.64 14.08 0.85
CA TYR A 55 19.71 13.68 1.92
C TYR A 55 18.76 12.54 1.52
N GLY A 56 18.62 12.23 0.23
CA GLY A 56 17.83 11.10 -0.28
C GLY A 56 18.60 9.78 -0.29
N LEU A 57 19.59 9.62 0.59
CA LEU A 57 20.31 8.36 0.77
C LEU A 57 19.38 7.34 1.44
N GLY A 58 18.93 6.36 0.65
CA GLY A 58 18.08 5.27 1.10
C GLY A 58 17.66 4.40 -0.09
N PHE A 59 17.13 3.22 0.19
CA PHE A 59 16.48 2.38 -0.81
C PHE A 59 14.98 2.36 -0.50
N GLU A 60 14.16 2.64 -1.51
CA GLU A 60 12.73 2.37 -1.46
C GLU A 60 12.48 1.05 -2.21
N ILE A 61 11.95 0.06 -1.51
CA ILE A 61 11.65 -1.25 -2.08
C ILE A 61 10.13 -1.39 -2.13
N GLU A 62 9.58 -1.46 -3.34
CA GLU A 62 8.18 -1.80 -3.56
C GLU A 62 8.07 -3.31 -3.85
N VAL A 63 7.44 -4.06 -2.95
CA VAL A 63 7.18 -5.50 -3.13
C VAL A 63 5.71 -5.71 -3.51
N LYS A 64 5.47 -6.39 -4.64
CA LYS A 64 4.13 -6.75 -5.10
C LYS A 64 3.92 -8.25 -4.98
N VAL A 65 2.99 -8.66 -4.14
CA VAL A 65 2.53 -10.05 -4.09
C VAL A 65 1.53 -10.28 -5.22
N ARG A 66 1.81 -11.27 -6.05
CA ARG A 66 0.89 -11.66 -7.12
C ARG A 66 -0.35 -12.34 -6.49
N PRO A 67 -1.58 -11.91 -6.81
CA PRO A 67 -2.77 -12.63 -6.39
C PRO A 67 -2.89 -13.97 -7.12
N LEU A 68 -3.56 -14.93 -6.48
CA LEU A 68 -3.89 -16.21 -7.13
C LEU A 68 -4.86 -15.97 -8.31
N SER A 69 -4.63 -16.65 -9.43
CA SER A 69 -5.61 -16.71 -10.53
C SER A 69 -6.73 -17.69 -10.21
N ASP A 70 -7.88 -17.58 -10.89
CA ASP A 70 -9.00 -18.51 -10.68
C ASP A 70 -8.59 -19.97 -10.97
N THR A 71 -7.74 -20.19 -11.97
CA THR A 71 -7.18 -21.51 -12.28
C THR A 71 -6.34 -22.08 -11.15
N GLU A 72 -5.55 -21.26 -10.45
CA GLU A 72 -4.73 -21.68 -9.31
C GLU A 72 -5.58 -21.99 -8.08
N ILE A 73 -6.63 -21.19 -7.85
CA ILE A 73 -7.60 -21.41 -6.78
C ILE A 73 -8.30 -22.75 -6.98
N GLU A 74 -8.77 -23.06 -8.18
CA GLU A 74 -9.41 -24.35 -8.49
C GLU A 74 -8.44 -25.54 -8.31
N GLN A 75 -7.17 -25.39 -8.71
CA GLN A 75 -6.16 -26.42 -8.47
C GLN A 75 -5.88 -26.63 -6.98
N LEU A 76 -5.83 -25.55 -6.19
CA LEU A 76 -5.64 -25.62 -4.74
C LEU A 76 -6.84 -26.24 -4.03
N LYS A 77 -8.07 -25.91 -4.46
CA LYS A 77 -9.30 -26.58 -3.99
C LYS A 77 -9.26 -28.08 -4.26
N ALA A 78 -8.91 -28.47 -5.49
CA ALA A 78 -8.84 -29.86 -5.89
C ALA A 78 -7.79 -30.63 -5.05
N LYS A 79 -6.60 -30.05 -4.85
CA LYS A 79 -5.54 -30.63 -4.01
C LYS A 79 -5.94 -30.76 -2.55
N ALA A 80 -6.66 -29.78 -2.00
CA ALA A 80 -7.12 -29.78 -0.61
C ALA A 80 -8.42 -30.59 -0.40
N GLY A 81 -9.01 -31.14 -1.46
CA GLY A 81 -10.29 -31.86 -1.39
C GLY A 81 -11.43 -30.98 -0.89
N VAL A 82 -11.43 -29.70 -1.30
CA VAL A 82 -12.46 -28.72 -0.94
C VAL A 82 -13.49 -28.67 -2.08
N THR A 83 -14.66 -29.22 -1.83
CA THR A 83 -15.80 -29.21 -2.77
C THR A 83 -16.84 -28.14 -2.46
N SER A 84 -16.69 -27.43 -1.34
CA SER A 84 -17.65 -26.42 -0.90
C SER A 84 -17.24 -25.03 -1.38
N GLU A 85 -18.20 -24.28 -1.94
CA GLU A 85 -17.99 -22.89 -2.40
C GLU A 85 -17.98 -21.88 -1.25
N ALA A 86 -18.62 -22.20 -0.12
CA ALA A 86 -18.73 -21.32 1.02
C ALA A 86 -18.58 -22.07 2.35
N VAL A 87 -17.86 -21.46 3.28
CA VAL A 87 -17.60 -22.01 4.61
C VAL A 87 -18.34 -21.20 5.68
N SER A 88 -18.94 -21.90 6.65
CA SER A 88 -19.52 -21.26 7.83
C SER A 88 -18.48 -21.14 8.95
N LYS A 89 -18.80 -20.38 10.00
CA LYS A 89 -17.88 -20.16 11.14
C LYS A 89 -17.39 -21.46 11.79
N ALA A 90 -18.24 -22.49 11.84
CA ALA A 90 -17.88 -23.80 12.38
C ALA A 90 -16.91 -24.58 11.47
N GLY A 91 -17.03 -24.42 10.15
CA GLY A 91 -16.19 -25.10 9.17
C GLY A 91 -14.85 -24.40 8.87
N LEU A 92 -14.73 -23.12 9.24
CA LEU A 92 -13.57 -22.28 8.90
C LEU A 92 -12.25 -22.87 9.40
N ALA A 93 -12.21 -23.33 10.65
CA ALA A 93 -11.00 -23.91 11.24
C ALA A 93 -10.57 -25.21 10.53
N ALA A 94 -11.54 -26.06 10.16
CA ALA A 94 -11.25 -27.30 9.45
C ALA A 94 -10.74 -27.03 8.03
N LEU A 95 -11.28 -26.00 7.36
CA LEU A 95 -10.84 -25.58 6.04
C LEU A 95 -9.43 -24.97 6.05
N MET A 96 -9.15 -24.05 7.00
CA MET A 96 -7.82 -23.45 7.14
C MET A 96 -6.74 -24.48 7.41
N ARG A 97 -7.03 -25.50 8.23
CA ARG A 97 -6.12 -26.63 8.46
C ARG A 97 -5.87 -27.45 7.19
N LYS A 98 -6.93 -27.75 6.40
CA LYS A 98 -6.79 -28.45 5.11
C LYS A 98 -5.96 -27.66 4.10
N LEU A 99 -6.06 -26.34 4.13
CA LEU A 99 -5.32 -25.44 3.24
C LEU A 99 -3.91 -25.10 3.76
N GLY A 100 -3.54 -25.53 4.97
CA GLY A 100 -2.23 -25.27 5.57
C GLY A 100 -2.04 -23.81 6.04
N TYR A 101 -3.14 -23.12 6.35
CA TYR A 101 -3.18 -21.73 6.85
C TYR A 101 -3.71 -21.66 8.30
N GLU A 102 -3.38 -22.65 9.14
CA GLU A 102 -3.94 -22.76 10.49
C GLU A 102 -3.59 -21.54 11.37
N ASP A 103 -2.35 -21.06 11.26
CA ASP A 103 -1.83 -19.93 12.04
C ASP A 103 -2.61 -18.62 11.80
N MET A 104 -3.23 -18.49 10.63
CA MET A 104 -3.92 -17.27 10.20
C MET A 104 -5.35 -17.16 10.73
N LYS A 105 -5.85 -18.20 11.41
CA LYS A 105 -7.19 -18.19 12.02
C LYS A 105 -7.34 -17.07 13.04
N HIS A 106 -6.28 -16.75 13.77
CA HIS A 106 -6.28 -15.74 14.82
C HIS A 106 -6.44 -14.31 14.27
N GLU A 107 -6.17 -14.11 12.98
CA GLU A 107 -6.29 -12.81 12.30
C GLU A 107 -7.72 -12.51 11.82
N ILE A 108 -8.60 -13.51 11.74
CA ILE A 108 -10.02 -13.34 11.33
C ILE A 108 -10.86 -12.96 12.55
N ILE A 109 -10.50 -11.83 13.15
CA ILE A 109 -11.16 -11.22 14.30
C ILE A 109 -11.49 -9.76 14.02
N GLU A 110 -12.37 -9.18 14.83
CA GLU A 110 -12.62 -7.75 14.79
C GLU A 110 -11.32 -6.97 15.10
N GLY A 111 -10.88 -6.14 14.15
CA GLY A 111 -9.62 -5.39 14.24
C GLY A 111 -8.35 -6.12 13.78
N GLY A 112 -8.43 -7.39 13.37
CA GLY A 112 -7.30 -8.14 12.80
C GLY A 112 -7.13 -7.93 11.28
N LEU A 113 -6.09 -8.55 10.70
CA LEU A 113 -5.81 -8.48 9.24
C LEU A 113 -6.95 -9.07 8.40
N GLY A 114 -7.73 -9.99 8.98
CA GLY A 114 -8.91 -10.59 8.36
C GLY A 114 -10.23 -9.95 8.78
N SER A 115 -10.23 -8.70 9.28
CA SER A 115 -11.44 -8.06 9.85
C SER A 115 -12.60 -7.94 8.85
N ASP A 116 -12.30 -7.77 7.56
CA ASP A 116 -13.32 -7.79 6.51
C ASP A 116 -13.97 -9.17 6.35
N LEU A 117 -13.17 -10.24 6.35
CA LEU A 117 -13.68 -11.62 6.33
C LEU A 117 -14.50 -11.91 7.59
N HIS A 118 -14.05 -11.43 8.76
CA HIS A 118 -14.79 -11.55 10.02
C HIS A 118 -16.16 -10.86 9.95
N ARG A 119 -16.20 -9.66 9.37
CA ARG A 119 -17.44 -8.89 9.19
C ARG A 119 -18.41 -9.58 8.24
N VAL A 120 -17.92 -10.10 7.11
CA VAL A 120 -18.73 -10.89 6.17
C VAL A 120 -19.28 -12.12 6.88
N LEU A 121 -18.43 -12.90 7.52
CA LEU A 121 -18.81 -14.12 8.25
C LEU A 121 -19.87 -13.85 9.33
N THR A 122 -19.79 -12.72 10.02
CA THR A 122 -20.75 -12.33 11.07
C THR A 122 -22.08 -11.82 10.51
N LYS A 123 -22.07 -11.14 9.35
CA LYS A 123 -23.29 -10.60 8.71
C LYS A 123 -24.06 -11.65 7.91
N THR A 124 -23.36 -12.46 7.11
CA THR A 124 -23.98 -13.41 6.17
C THR A 124 -24.00 -14.84 6.71
N GLY A 125 -23.20 -15.14 7.74
CA GLY A 125 -23.00 -16.50 8.26
C GLY A 125 -22.16 -17.42 7.36
N LYS A 126 -21.71 -16.93 6.20
CA LYS A 126 -20.99 -17.70 5.17
C LYS A 126 -19.89 -16.86 4.53
N LEU A 127 -18.74 -17.46 4.32
CA LEU A 127 -17.60 -16.85 3.63
C LEU A 127 -17.25 -17.67 2.39
N TYR A 128 -17.04 -17.03 1.25
CA TYR A 128 -16.61 -17.74 0.05
C TYR A 128 -15.18 -18.25 0.22
N VAL A 129 -14.96 -19.50 -0.17
CA VAL A 129 -13.65 -20.16 -0.02
C VAL A 129 -12.59 -19.44 -0.87
N ASP A 130 -12.98 -18.87 -2.01
CA ASP A 130 -12.07 -18.15 -2.93
C ASP A 130 -11.54 -16.88 -2.32
N GLU A 131 -12.42 -16.11 -1.69
CA GLU A 131 -12.07 -14.86 -1.01
C GLU A 131 -11.15 -15.14 0.17
N LEU A 132 -11.46 -16.20 0.95
CA LEU A 132 -10.60 -16.68 2.03
C LEU A 132 -9.22 -17.11 1.51
N MET A 133 -9.15 -17.87 0.41
CA MET A 133 -7.88 -18.35 -0.14
C MET A 133 -7.03 -17.22 -0.72
N ARG A 134 -7.65 -16.25 -1.40
CA ARG A 134 -6.97 -15.06 -1.93
C ARG A 134 -6.36 -14.24 -0.80
N TRP A 135 -7.15 -13.94 0.24
CA TRP A 135 -6.66 -13.23 1.41
C TRP A 135 -5.53 -14.02 2.10
N ALA A 136 -5.73 -15.31 2.38
CA ALA A 136 -4.73 -16.12 3.06
C ALA A 136 -3.40 -16.20 2.30
N HIS A 137 -3.46 -16.24 0.96
CA HIS A 137 -2.26 -16.21 0.13
C HIS A 137 -1.53 -14.87 0.17
N ILE A 138 -2.27 -13.76 0.12
CA ILE A 138 -1.70 -12.42 0.13
C ILE A 138 -1.05 -12.14 1.48
N GLU A 139 -1.74 -12.39 2.59
CA GLU A 139 -1.20 -12.10 3.92
C GLU A 139 0.01 -12.98 4.26
N ARG A 140 0.00 -14.26 3.87
CA ARG A 140 1.15 -15.16 4.10
C ARG A 140 2.39 -14.74 3.32
N ASN A 141 2.23 -14.24 2.10
CA ASN A 141 3.35 -13.91 1.21
C ASN A 141 3.70 -12.41 1.22
N GLY A 142 2.84 -11.56 1.78
CA GLY A 142 3.00 -10.11 1.86
C GLY A 142 3.38 -9.59 3.23
N GLY A 143 3.25 -10.40 4.28
CA GLY A 143 3.57 -10.03 5.67
C GLY A 143 5.03 -10.23 6.10
N GLN A 144 6.00 -10.31 5.19
CA GLN A 144 7.45 -10.36 5.52
C GLN A 144 8.15 -9.04 5.25
#